data_AF-A0A536Y0S3-F1
#
_entry.id   AF-A0A536Y0S3-F1
#
_cell.length_a   1.000
_cell.length_b   1.000
_cell.length_c   1.000
_cell.angle_alpha   90.00
_cell.angle_beta   90.00
_cell.angle_gamma   90.00
#
_symmetry.space_group_name_H-M   'P 1'
#
loop_
_entity.id
_entity.type
_entity.pdbx_description
1 polymer ?
#
loop_
_entity_poly.entity_id
_entity_poly.type
_entity_poly.pdbx_seq_one_letter_code
_entity_poly.pdbx_strand_id
1 'polypeptide(L)'
;MPPGIPVTPLAIAALVVGALGALFLLGAIIALFRARALGFAMRLLAATALLALGALFGAIAIGTQGYRALTREDLAARIVVQPTGAQRFSATVRFADGREASYELAGDEIYVDAHILKWRPLANVLGLHTAYELGRLAGRYRELGEERRAPRTVYSLGTERPLDLFSLRQRHAFLAPLVDAQYGSATFVPVTERAELEVRVSTTGLLMRDIGAAK
;
A
#
# COMPACT_ATOMS: atom_id res chain seq x y z
N MET A 1 10.28 -14.83 3.71
CA MET A 1 9.00 -15.50 4.05
C MET A 1 7.88 -14.57 3.59
N PRO A 2 6.96 -14.99 2.71
CA PRO A 2 5.80 -14.16 2.42
C PRO A 2 5.04 -13.95 3.74
N PRO A 3 4.63 -12.72 4.09
CA PRO A 3 3.81 -12.50 5.27
C PRO A 3 2.55 -13.36 5.08
N GLY A 4 2.32 -14.29 6.00
CA GLY A 4 1.12 -15.12 6.01
C GLY A 4 -0.11 -14.21 5.97
N ILE A 5 -1.15 -14.61 5.24
CA ILE A 5 -2.41 -13.87 5.17
C ILE A 5 -2.84 -13.58 6.61
N PRO A 6 -2.92 -12.31 7.05
CA PRO A 6 -3.26 -12.00 8.43
C PRO A 6 -4.71 -12.47 8.66
N VAL A 7 -4.85 -13.60 9.37
CA VAL A 7 -6.15 -14.20 9.66
C VAL A 7 -6.86 -13.28 10.63
N THR A 8 -7.85 -12.53 10.14
CA THR A 8 -8.61 -11.61 10.99
C THR A 8 -9.55 -12.40 11.91
N PRO A 9 -9.82 -11.93 13.14
CA PRO A 9 -10.79 -12.57 14.03
C PRO A 9 -12.17 -12.74 13.38
N LEU A 10 -12.56 -11.82 12.49
CA LEU A 10 -13.79 -11.89 11.71
C LEU A 10 -13.79 -13.05 10.69
N ALA A 11 -12.66 -13.33 10.05
CA ALA A 11 -12.53 -14.48 9.15
C ALA A 11 -12.67 -15.80 9.92
N ILE A 12 -12.08 -15.89 11.12
CA ILE A 12 -12.22 -17.05 11.99
C ILE A 12 -13.68 -17.22 12.42
N ALA A 13 -14.34 -16.14 12.86
CA ALA A 13 -15.75 -16.15 13.21
C ALA A 13 -16.64 -16.60 12.04
N ALA A 14 -16.38 -16.09 10.82
CA ALA A 14 -17.10 -16.50 9.62
C ALA A 14 -16.99 -18.01 9.36
N LEU A 15 -15.79 -18.58 9.49
CA LEU A 15 -15.55 -20.01 9.31
C LEU A 15 -16.25 -20.86 10.37
N VAL A 16 -16.16 -20.48 11.64
CA VAL A 16 -16.79 -21.21 12.76
C VAL A 16 -18.31 -21.18 12.65
N VAL A 17 -18.88 -19.98 12.44
CA VAL A 17 -20.34 -19.79 12.33
C VAL A 17 -20.87 -20.46 11.06
N GLY A 18 -20.14 -20.36 9.95
CA GLY A 18 -20.48 -21.06 8.70
C GLY A 18 -20.46 -22.58 8.85
N ALA A 19 -19.44 -23.14 9.50
CA ALA A 19 -19.35 -24.57 9.79
C ALA A 19 -20.49 -25.06 10.69
N LEU A 20 -20.84 -24.28 11.72
CA LEU A 20 -22.00 -24.57 12.58
C LEU A 20 -23.30 -24.54 11.78
N GLY A 21 -23.50 -23.52 10.93
CA GLY A 21 -24.66 -23.44 10.03
C GLY A 21 -24.78 -24.63 9.09
N ALA A 22 -23.67 -25.08 8.50
CA ALA A 22 -23.62 -26.27 7.65
C ALA A 22 -23.98 -27.56 8.42
N LEU A 23 -23.53 -27.69 9.67
CA LEU A 23 -23.90 -28.83 10.53
C LEU A 23 -25.41 -28.86 10.82
N PHE A 24 -26.00 -27.70 11.14
CA PHE A 24 -27.45 -27.59 11.35
C PHE A 24 -28.24 -27.89 10.07
N LEU A 25 -27.72 -27.49 8.90
CA LEU A 25 -28.32 -27.80 7.61
C LEU A 25 -28.34 -29.31 7.34
N LEU A 26 -27.23 -30.00 7.58
CA LEU A 26 -27.15 -31.47 7.51
C LEU A 26 -28.15 -32.12 8.49
N GLY A 27 -28.22 -31.60 9.71
CA GLY A 27 -29.20 -32.05 10.71
C GLY A 27 -30.66 -31.82 10.30
N ALA A 28 -30.95 -30.75 9.55
CA ALA A 28 -32.27 -30.49 8.99
C ALA A 28 -32.60 -31.53 7.90
N ILE A 29 -31.68 -31.77 6.96
CA ILE A 29 -31.84 -32.78 5.91
C ILE A 29 -32.11 -34.16 6.51
N ILE A 30 -31.39 -34.57 7.56
CA ILE A 30 -31.63 -35.85 8.25
C ILE A 30 -33.02 -35.87 8.93
N ALA A 31 -33.48 -34.76 9.50
CA ALA A 31 -34.81 -34.67 10.11
C ALA A 31 -35.95 -34.77 9.08
N LEU A 32 -35.71 -34.27 7.85
CA LEU A 32 -36.61 -34.42 6.71
C LEU A 32 -36.80 -35.90 6.33
N PHE A 33 -35.69 -36.65 6.22
CA PHE A 33 -35.73 -38.09 5.96
C PHE A 33 -36.39 -38.91 7.08
N ARG A 34 -36.45 -38.36 8.30
CA ARG A 34 -37.13 -38.99 9.46
C ARG A 34 -38.58 -38.53 9.64
N ALA A 35 -39.16 -37.82 8.67
CA ALA A 35 -40.53 -37.28 8.69
C ALA A 35 -40.86 -36.39 9.91
N ARG A 36 -39.86 -35.72 10.51
CA ARG A 36 -40.04 -34.84 11.67
C ARG A 36 -40.16 -33.38 11.23
N ALA A 37 -41.34 -32.97 10.79
CA ALA A 37 -41.59 -31.63 10.21
C ALA A 37 -41.16 -30.45 11.12
N LEU A 38 -41.50 -30.48 12.41
CA LEU A 38 -41.13 -29.40 13.35
C LEU A 38 -39.61 -29.35 13.59
N GLY A 39 -38.97 -30.52 13.73
CA GLY A 39 -37.51 -30.62 13.90
C GLY A 39 -36.75 -30.17 12.65
N PHE A 40 -37.30 -30.42 11.46
CA PHE A 40 -36.79 -29.90 10.21
C PHE A 40 -36.89 -28.36 10.15
N ALA A 41 -38.07 -27.79 10.42
CA ALA A 41 -38.29 -26.35 10.34
C ALA A 41 -37.37 -25.55 11.28
N MET A 42 -37.23 -25.97 12.54
CA MET A 42 -36.36 -25.30 13.51
C MET A 42 -34.88 -25.39 13.13
N ARG A 43 -34.42 -26.56 12.65
CA ARG A 43 -33.03 -26.74 12.22
C ARG A 43 -32.72 -25.97 10.95
N LEU A 44 -33.67 -25.90 10.01
CA LEU A 44 -33.53 -25.13 8.79
C LEU A 44 -33.45 -23.63 9.10
N LEU A 45 -34.31 -23.12 9.99
CA LEU A 45 -34.26 -21.71 10.41
C LEU A 45 -32.94 -21.37 11.09
N ALA A 46 -32.48 -22.21 12.02
CA ALA A 46 -31.17 -22.06 12.66
C ALA A 46 -30.01 -22.12 11.65
N ALA A 47 -30.05 -23.08 10.72
CA ALA A 47 -29.04 -23.22 9.67
C ALA A 47 -28.96 -21.97 8.79
N THR A 48 -30.10 -21.49 8.28
CA THR A 48 -30.16 -20.30 7.43
C THR A 48 -29.69 -19.05 8.17
N ALA A 49 -30.09 -18.88 9.43
CA ALA A 49 -29.64 -17.75 10.25
C ALA A 49 -28.11 -17.78 10.49
N LEU A 50 -27.56 -18.95 10.83
CA LEU A 50 -26.12 -19.12 11.03
C LEU A 50 -25.35 -18.92 9.73
N LEU A 51 -25.81 -19.47 8.60
CA LEU A 51 -25.17 -19.28 7.31
C LEU A 51 -25.19 -17.81 6.87
N ALA A 52 -26.32 -17.11 7.07
CA ALA A 52 -26.41 -15.68 6.78
C ALA A 52 -25.44 -14.86 7.65
N LEU A 53 -25.32 -15.20 8.94
CA LEU A 53 -24.38 -14.54 9.85
C LEU A 53 -22.91 -14.82 9.48
N GLY A 54 -22.59 -16.07 9.13
CA GLY A 54 -21.26 -16.44 8.64
C GLY A 54 -20.89 -15.72 7.35
N ALA A 55 -21.83 -15.61 6.40
CA ALA A 55 -21.66 -14.85 5.17
C ALA A 55 -21.45 -13.35 5.43
N LEU A 56 -22.19 -12.77 6.37
CA LEU A 56 -22.01 -11.37 6.79
C LEU A 56 -20.60 -11.12 7.36
N PHE A 57 -20.14 -11.97 8.29
CA PHE A 57 -18.78 -11.85 8.82
C PHE A 57 -17.71 -12.03 7.76
N GLY A 58 -17.91 -12.98 6.82
CA GLY A 58 -17.02 -13.18 5.69
C GLY A 58 -16.94 -11.94 4.78
N ALA A 59 -18.07 -11.33 4.45
CA ALA A 59 -18.13 -10.12 3.63
C ALA A 59 -17.43 -8.93 4.31
N ILE A 60 -17.65 -8.73 5.62
CA ILE A 60 -16.98 -7.68 6.39
C ILE A 60 -15.47 -7.93 6.45
N ALA A 61 -15.04 -9.18 6.65
CA ALA A 61 -13.62 -9.53 6.69
C ALA A 61 -12.93 -9.22 5.35
N ILE A 62 -13.52 -9.65 4.23
CA ILE A 62 -13.01 -9.38 2.88
C ILE A 62 -13.00 -7.87 2.60
N GLY A 63 -14.09 -7.16 2.90
CA GLY A 63 -14.18 -5.72 2.70
C GLY A 63 -13.14 -4.94 3.51
N THR A 64 -12.95 -5.30 4.78
CA THR A 64 -11.95 -4.67 5.66
C THR A 64 -10.52 -4.94 5.15
N GLN A 65 -10.23 -6.15 4.71
CA GLN A 65 -8.92 -6.50 4.17
C GLN A 65 -8.64 -5.78 2.85
N GLY A 66 -9.63 -5.72 1.95
CA GLY A 66 -9.56 -4.95 0.71
C GLY A 66 -9.34 -3.47 0.96
N TYR A 67 -10.07 -2.88 1.91
CA TYR A 67 -9.90 -1.48 2.32
C TYR A 67 -8.48 -1.21 2.81
N ARG A 68 -7.97 -2.01 3.74
CA ARG A 68 -6.58 -1.88 4.26
C ARG A 68 -5.53 -2.05 3.17
N ALA A 69 -5.76 -2.92 2.20
CA ALA A 69 -4.85 -3.10 1.07
C ALA A 69 -4.85 -1.87 0.14
N LEU A 70 -6.01 -1.24 -0.06
CA LEU A 70 -6.13 -0.02 -0.88
C LEU A 70 -5.59 1.23 -0.18
N THR A 71 -5.76 1.36 1.13
CA THR A 71 -5.32 2.54 1.92
C THR A 71 -3.93 2.38 2.51
N ARG A 72 -3.18 1.34 2.14
CA ARG A 72 -1.82 1.13 2.63
C ARG A 72 -0.91 2.23 2.07
N GLU A 73 -0.16 2.86 2.97
CA GLU A 73 0.92 3.79 2.65
C GLU A 73 2.21 3.27 3.27
N ASP A 74 3.19 2.91 2.43
CA ASP A 74 4.50 2.45 2.88
C ASP A 74 5.48 3.63 2.95
N LEU A 75 6.23 3.76 4.05
CA LEU A 75 7.26 4.80 4.18
C LEU A 75 8.45 4.45 3.28
N ALA A 76 8.75 5.29 2.30
CA ALA A 76 9.86 5.10 1.37
C ALA A 76 11.15 5.77 1.87
N ALA A 77 11.04 7.02 2.33
CA ALA A 77 12.15 7.77 2.89
C ALA A 77 11.64 8.88 3.82
N ARG A 78 12.52 9.34 4.70
CA ARG A 78 12.33 10.51 5.54
C ARG A 78 13.36 11.54 5.14
N ILE A 79 12.94 12.78 4.90
CA ILE A 79 13.79 13.84 4.38
C ILE A 79 13.73 15.01 5.34
N VAL A 80 14.87 15.41 5.88
CA VAL A 80 15.00 16.67 6.62
C VAL A 80 15.49 17.73 5.64
N VAL A 81 14.70 18.78 5.45
CA VAL A 81 15.07 19.92 4.60
C VAL A 81 15.46 21.11 5.46
N GLN A 82 16.53 21.81 5.07
CA GLN A 82 17.07 22.97 5.77
C GLN A 82 17.43 24.05 4.73
N PRO A 83 16.73 25.20 4.70
CA PRO A 83 17.14 26.33 3.86
C PRO A 83 18.56 26.79 4.23
N THR A 84 19.44 26.93 3.23
CA THR A 84 20.84 27.37 3.38
C THR A 84 21.11 28.70 2.68
N GLY A 85 20.23 29.16 1.81
CA GLY A 85 20.32 30.47 1.15
C GLY A 85 19.13 30.75 0.23
N ALA A 86 19.22 31.83 -0.55
CA ALA A 86 18.21 32.13 -1.56
C ALA A 86 18.18 31.01 -2.61
N GLN A 87 17.01 30.36 -2.77
CA GLN A 87 16.80 29.23 -3.67
C GLN A 87 17.83 28.09 -3.48
N ARG A 88 18.28 27.89 -2.24
CA ARG A 88 19.23 26.83 -1.87
C ARG A 88 18.87 26.22 -0.52
N PHE A 89 18.94 24.90 -0.45
CA PHE A 89 18.63 24.15 0.75
C PHE A 89 19.40 22.83 0.77
N SER A 90 19.70 22.36 1.97
CA SER A 90 20.24 21.02 2.21
C SER A 90 19.09 20.05 2.46
N ALA A 91 19.17 18.85 1.91
CA ALA A 91 18.21 17.78 2.11
C ALA A 91 18.91 16.50 2.57
N THR A 92 18.63 16.08 3.80
CA THR A 92 19.14 14.83 4.38
C THR A 92 18.10 13.74 4.27
N VAL A 93 18.36 12.74 3.44
CA VAL A 93 17.47 11.61 3.17
C VAL A 93 17.88 10.41 4.01
N ARG A 94 16.94 9.88 4.79
CA ARG A 94 17.05 8.64 5.55
C ARG A 94 16.17 7.58 4.89
N PHE A 95 16.79 6.54 4.38
CA PHE A 95 16.12 5.45 3.68
C PHE A 95 15.62 4.39 4.67
N ALA A 96 14.66 3.57 4.24
CA ALA A 96 14.11 2.48 5.05
C ALA A 96 15.16 1.41 5.46
N ASP A 97 16.28 1.32 4.74
CA ASP A 97 17.40 0.41 5.06
C ASP A 97 18.40 1.01 6.08
N GLY A 98 18.13 2.21 6.59
CA GLY A 98 18.97 2.91 7.56
C GLY A 98 20.12 3.71 6.96
N ARG A 99 20.32 3.68 5.63
CA ARG A 99 21.28 4.59 4.99
C ARG A 99 20.81 6.02 5.08
N GLU A 100 21.78 6.92 5.18
CA GLU A 100 21.55 8.35 5.26
C GLU A 100 22.49 9.07 4.29
N ALA A 101 21.96 10.03 3.55
CA ALA A 101 22.72 10.82 2.59
C ALA A 101 22.20 12.26 2.58
N SER A 102 23.12 13.22 2.57
CA SER A 102 22.82 14.65 2.51
C SER A 102 23.18 15.22 1.15
N TYR A 103 22.29 16.05 0.62
CA TYR A 103 22.40 16.64 -0.71
C TYR A 103 22.16 18.14 -0.64
N GLU A 104 23.01 18.92 -1.31
CA GLU A 104 22.81 20.36 -1.48
C GLU A 104 22.01 20.61 -2.77
N LEU A 105 20.83 21.20 -2.62
CA LEU A 105 19.89 21.42 -3.70
C LEU A 105 19.72 22.93 -3.96
N ALA A 106 19.49 23.25 -5.22
CA ALA A 106 19.17 24.57 -5.72
C ALA A 106 17.76 24.54 -6.34
N GLY A 107 16.90 25.44 -5.87
CA GLY A 107 15.48 25.52 -6.21
C GLY A 107 14.64 26.12 -5.07
N ASP A 108 13.35 26.28 -5.33
CA ASP A 108 12.35 26.72 -4.35
C ASP A 108 11.63 25.56 -3.66
N GLU A 109 11.61 24.39 -4.32
CA GLU A 109 10.84 23.23 -3.93
C GLU A 109 11.72 21.99 -3.96
N ILE A 110 11.54 21.09 -2.99
CA ILE A 110 12.12 19.76 -3.04
C ILE A 110 11.27 18.89 -3.98
N TYR A 111 11.92 18.15 -4.87
CA TYR A 111 11.29 17.26 -5.82
C TYR A 111 11.81 15.83 -5.64
N VAL A 112 10.91 14.87 -5.53
CA VAL A 112 11.23 13.44 -5.46
C VAL A 112 10.38 12.69 -6.47
N ASP A 113 11.00 11.77 -7.22
CA ASP A 113 10.28 10.84 -8.08
C ASP A 113 10.54 9.36 -7.72
N ALA A 114 9.63 8.51 -8.20
CA ALA A 114 9.73 7.07 -8.10
C ALA A 114 9.07 6.39 -9.30
N HIS A 115 9.57 5.21 -9.61
CA HIS A 115 8.91 4.26 -10.50
C HIS A 115 8.03 3.35 -9.65
N ILE A 116 6.76 3.23 -10.04
CA ILE A 116 5.76 2.46 -9.32
C ILE A 116 5.25 1.34 -10.22
N LEU A 117 5.24 0.12 -9.67
CA LEU A 117 4.60 -1.04 -10.26
C LEU A 117 3.38 -1.40 -9.42
N LYS A 118 2.21 -1.21 -10.00
CA LYS A 118 0.92 -1.43 -9.38
C LYS A 118 0.37 -2.80 -9.77
N TRP A 119 0.03 -3.61 -8.78
CA TRP A 119 -0.67 -4.87 -8.98
C TRP A 119 -2.18 -4.66 -9.03
N ARG A 120 -2.88 -5.58 -9.70
CA ARG A 120 -4.35 -5.61 -9.72
C ARG A 120 -4.91 -5.86 -8.31
N PRO A 121 -6.15 -5.41 -8.04
CA PRO A 121 -6.75 -5.57 -6.71
C PRO A 121 -6.75 -7.02 -6.20
N LEU A 122 -7.00 -8.00 -7.06
CA LEU A 122 -6.98 -9.42 -6.68
C LEU A 122 -5.59 -9.88 -6.22
N ALA A 123 -4.52 -9.38 -6.85
CA ALA A 123 -3.14 -9.68 -6.46
C ALA A 123 -2.77 -9.02 -5.12
N ASN A 124 -3.27 -7.81 -4.85
CA ASN A 124 -3.12 -7.15 -3.54
C ASN A 124 -3.75 -7.97 -2.40
N VAL A 125 -4.91 -8.62 -2.64
CA VAL A 125 -5.54 -9.52 -1.65
C VAL A 125 -4.68 -10.76 -1.38
N LEU A 126 -3.97 -11.25 -2.40
CA LEU A 126 -3.04 -12.38 -2.30
C LEU A 126 -1.68 -12.00 -1.68
N GLY A 127 -1.50 -10.75 -1.23
CA GLY A 127 -0.28 -10.28 -0.56
C GLY A 127 0.79 -9.71 -1.49
N LEU A 128 0.52 -9.59 -2.79
CA LEU A 128 1.40 -8.86 -3.71
C LEU A 128 1.10 -7.37 -3.60
N HIS A 129 1.92 -6.63 -2.86
CA HIS A 129 1.74 -5.18 -2.67
C HIS A 129 2.51 -4.36 -3.72
N THR A 130 2.09 -3.10 -3.90
CA THR A 130 2.74 -2.15 -4.81
C THR A 130 4.25 -2.13 -4.61
N ALA A 131 4.99 -2.36 -5.69
CA ALA A 131 6.44 -2.26 -5.68
C ALA A 131 6.86 -0.86 -6.12
N TYR A 132 7.91 -0.33 -5.49
CA TYR A 132 8.42 1.00 -5.81
C TYR A 132 9.94 1.07 -5.78
N GLU A 133 10.46 1.99 -6.57
CA GLU A 133 11.87 2.37 -6.61
C GLU A 133 11.99 3.89 -6.68
N LEU A 134 12.67 4.49 -5.70
CA LEU A 134 12.96 5.92 -5.70
C LEU A 134 13.94 6.22 -6.85
N GLY A 135 13.61 7.18 -7.70
CA GLY A 135 14.42 7.53 -8.87
C GLY A 135 15.46 8.59 -8.52
N ARG A 136 15.02 9.83 -8.35
CA ARG A 136 15.88 11.00 -8.13
C ARG A 136 15.29 12.00 -7.14
N LEU A 137 16.20 12.73 -6.52
CA LEU A 137 15.98 13.90 -5.69
C LEU A 137 16.47 15.13 -6.46
N ALA A 138 15.68 16.19 -6.52
CA ALA A 138 16.07 17.43 -7.18
C ALA A 138 15.53 18.66 -6.46
N GLY A 139 16.16 19.81 -6.70
CA GLY A 139 15.56 21.11 -6.43
C GLY A 139 14.80 21.58 -7.66
N ARG A 140 13.55 22.04 -7.48
CA ARG A 140 12.69 22.55 -8.54
C ARG A 140 12.44 24.04 -8.33
N TYR A 141 12.57 24.81 -9.40
CA TYR A 141 12.21 26.22 -9.42
C TYR A 141 10.72 26.37 -9.75
N ARG A 142 10.05 27.27 -9.05
CA ARG A 142 8.61 27.50 -9.27
C ARG A 142 8.37 28.22 -10.59
N GLU A 143 9.27 29.12 -10.95
CA GLU A 143 9.18 29.89 -12.20
C GLU A 143 9.80 29.12 -13.36
N LEU A 144 9.04 28.97 -14.45
CA LEU A 144 9.51 28.27 -15.66
C LEU A 144 10.76 28.92 -16.27
N GLY A 145 10.88 30.25 -16.16
CA GLY A 145 12.04 30.98 -16.66
C GLY A 145 13.32 30.67 -15.89
N GLU A 146 13.22 30.39 -14.59
CA GLU A 146 14.32 29.98 -13.74
C GLU A 146 14.62 28.49 -13.92
N GLU A 147 13.61 27.61 -13.94
CA GLU A 147 13.80 26.17 -14.17
C GLU A 147 14.57 25.86 -15.48
N ARG A 148 14.47 26.76 -16.47
CA ARG A 148 15.21 26.66 -17.74
C ARG A 148 16.65 27.18 -17.71
N ARG A 149 16.97 28.12 -16.83
CA ARG A 149 18.23 28.91 -16.89
C ARG A 149 19.08 28.81 -15.64
N ALA A 150 18.46 28.59 -14.48
CA ALA A 150 19.14 28.49 -13.20
C ALA A 150 19.88 27.15 -13.07
N PRO A 151 20.89 27.07 -12.18
CA PRO A 151 21.63 25.84 -11.95
C PRO A 151 20.72 24.71 -11.44
N ARG A 152 20.68 23.58 -12.15
CA ARG A 152 19.87 22.41 -11.76
C ARG A 152 20.68 21.46 -10.89
N THR A 153 20.07 21.00 -9.81
CA THR A 153 20.66 20.01 -8.90
C THR A 153 19.79 18.75 -8.90
N VAL A 154 20.39 17.63 -9.29
CA VAL A 154 19.69 16.35 -9.39
C VAL A 154 20.61 15.25 -8.90
N TYR A 155 20.14 14.46 -7.95
CA TYR A 155 20.84 13.32 -7.38
C TYR A 155 20.03 12.05 -7.54
N SER A 156 20.69 10.94 -7.86
CA SER A 156 20.03 9.64 -7.91
C SER A 156 19.73 9.17 -6.49
N LEU A 157 18.48 8.76 -6.24
CA LEU A 157 18.07 8.02 -5.05
C LEU A 157 18.01 6.51 -5.32
N GLY A 158 18.12 6.11 -6.60
CA GLY A 158 18.16 4.73 -7.03
C GLY A 158 19.30 3.99 -6.35
N THR A 159 18.96 2.86 -5.73
CA THR A 159 19.94 1.90 -5.22
C THR A 159 19.88 0.70 -6.15
N GLU A 160 21.03 0.19 -6.59
CA GLU A 160 21.09 -1.10 -7.26
C GLU A 160 20.56 -2.19 -6.30
N ARG A 161 19.26 -2.45 -6.31
CA ARG A 161 18.66 -3.54 -5.53
C ARG A 161 18.86 -4.84 -6.31
N PRO A 162 19.46 -5.89 -5.72
CA PRO A 162 19.68 -7.16 -6.40
C PRO A 162 18.39 -7.94 -6.67
N LEU A 163 17.29 -7.62 -5.97
CA LEU A 163 15.95 -8.11 -6.27
C LEU A 163 15.09 -6.96 -6.78
N ASP A 164 15.16 -6.76 -8.09
CA ASP A 164 14.25 -5.91 -8.82
C ASP A 164 12.97 -6.69 -9.15
N LEU A 165 11.83 -6.26 -8.62
CA LEU A 165 10.53 -6.86 -8.94
C LEU A 165 10.13 -6.60 -10.40
N PHE A 166 10.69 -5.56 -11.06
CA PHE A 166 10.60 -5.40 -12.51
C PHE A 166 11.34 -6.54 -13.23
N SER A 167 12.52 -6.92 -12.74
CA SER A 167 13.27 -8.10 -13.19
C SER A 167 12.53 -9.42 -12.91
N LEU A 168 11.82 -9.55 -11.77
CA LEU A 168 11.02 -10.73 -11.47
C LEU A 168 9.85 -10.89 -12.46
N ARG A 169 9.17 -9.78 -12.82
CA ARG A 169 8.18 -9.77 -13.92
C ARG A 169 8.81 -10.14 -15.27
N GLN A 170 10.00 -9.63 -15.56
CA GLN A 170 10.69 -9.89 -16.82
C GLN A 170 11.11 -11.37 -16.93
N ARG A 171 11.45 -11.99 -15.80
CA ARG A 171 11.77 -13.42 -15.72
C ARG A 171 10.53 -14.32 -15.71
N HIS A 172 9.37 -13.82 -15.30
CA HIS A 172 8.15 -14.63 -15.08
C HIS A 172 6.94 -14.02 -15.79
N ALA A 173 6.81 -14.32 -17.09
CA ALA A 173 5.74 -13.83 -17.96
C ALA A 173 4.31 -14.12 -17.44
N PHE A 174 4.13 -15.17 -16.61
CA PHE A 174 2.84 -15.52 -16.01
C PHE A 174 2.30 -14.46 -15.04
N LEU A 175 3.14 -13.55 -14.55
CA LEU A 175 2.72 -12.46 -13.65
C LEU A 175 2.16 -11.24 -14.40
N ALA A 176 2.35 -11.16 -15.73
CA ALA A 176 1.90 -10.03 -16.54
C ALA A 176 0.38 -9.75 -16.46
N PRO A 177 -0.52 -10.75 -16.41
CA PRO A 177 -1.96 -10.51 -16.27
C PRO A 177 -2.35 -9.94 -14.91
N LEU A 178 -1.48 -10.03 -13.89
CA LEU A 178 -1.73 -9.53 -12.55
C LEU A 178 -1.26 -8.08 -12.35
N VAL A 179 -0.53 -7.51 -13.32
CA VAL A 179 -0.10 -6.10 -13.28
C VAL A 179 -1.24 -5.22 -13.77
N ASP A 180 -1.45 -4.11 -13.07
CA ASP A 180 -2.42 -3.07 -13.43
C ASP A 180 -1.74 -1.99 -14.27
N ALA A 181 -0.68 -1.37 -13.73
CA ALA A 181 0.03 -0.27 -14.37
C ALA A 181 1.51 -0.19 -13.93
N GLN A 182 2.32 0.42 -14.81
CA GLN A 182 3.67 0.88 -14.50
C GLN A 182 3.74 2.36 -14.87
N TYR A 183 4.14 3.20 -13.92
CA TYR A 183 4.18 4.64 -14.13
C TYR A 183 5.21 5.32 -13.23
N GLY A 184 5.68 6.49 -13.66
CA GLY A 184 6.45 7.39 -12.82
C GLY A 184 5.51 8.25 -12.00
N SER A 185 5.78 8.36 -10.70
CA SER A 185 5.12 9.32 -9.81
C SER A 185 6.16 10.29 -9.30
N ALA A 186 5.79 11.56 -9.16
CA ALA A 186 6.64 12.56 -8.54
C ALA A 186 5.82 13.45 -7.60
N THR A 187 6.47 13.94 -6.56
CA THR A 187 5.87 14.84 -5.58
C THR A 187 6.87 15.94 -5.25
N PHE A 188 6.36 17.12 -4.92
CA PHE A 188 7.17 18.28 -4.61
C PHE A 188 6.53 19.12 -3.52
N VAL A 189 7.36 19.73 -2.68
CA VAL A 189 6.93 20.59 -1.57
C VAL A 189 7.83 21.84 -1.52
N PRO A 190 7.27 23.05 -1.32
CA PRO A 190 8.06 24.26 -1.12
C PRO A 190 8.96 24.18 0.11
N VAL A 191 10.20 24.66 -0.01
CA VAL A 191 11.16 24.71 1.09
C VAL A 191 11.27 26.15 1.58
N THR A 192 10.35 26.56 2.45
CA THR A 192 10.33 27.91 3.06
C THR A 192 11.02 27.94 4.41
N GLU A 193 10.97 26.85 5.15
CA GLU A 193 11.53 26.70 6.48
C GLU A 193 12.11 25.30 6.67
N ARG A 194 12.76 25.08 7.81
CA ARG A 194 13.22 23.75 8.18
C ARG A 194 12.00 22.85 8.42
N ALA A 195 11.92 21.75 7.70
CA ALA A 195 10.83 20.78 7.84
C ALA A 195 11.35 19.35 7.77
N GLU A 196 10.58 18.44 8.35
CA GLU A 196 10.81 17.01 8.22
C GLU A 196 9.67 16.40 7.41
N LEU A 197 10.02 15.73 6.33
CA LEU A 197 9.09 15.27 5.30
C LEU A 197 9.14 13.74 5.24
N GLU A 198 7.99 13.10 5.33
CA GLU A 198 7.84 11.68 5.01
C GLU A 198 7.44 11.51 3.54
N VAL A 199 8.28 10.80 2.79
CA VAL A 199 7.93 10.32 1.45
C VAL A 199 7.30 8.94 1.60
N ARG A 200 6.02 8.85 1.27
CA ARG A 200 5.21 7.63 1.37
C ARG A 200 4.75 7.19 -0.02
N VAL A 201 4.64 5.89 -0.20
CA VAL A 201 4.12 5.27 -1.43
C VAL A 201 2.76 4.68 -1.11
N SER A 202 1.74 5.10 -1.84
CA SER A 202 0.38 4.59 -1.74
C SER A 202 0.01 3.78 -2.99
N THR A 203 -1.23 3.30 -3.04
CA THR A 203 -1.80 2.67 -4.24
C THR A 203 -2.05 3.66 -5.40
N THR A 204 -2.02 4.96 -5.13
CA THR A 204 -2.24 6.02 -6.13
C THR A 204 -0.96 6.73 -6.55
N GLY A 205 0.11 6.70 -5.75
CA GLY A 205 1.38 7.29 -6.13
C GLY A 205 2.27 7.62 -4.94
N LEU A 206 3.19 8.56 -5.17
CA LEU A 206 4.00 9.17 -4.12
C LEU A 206 3.22 10.28 -3.41
N LEU A 207 3.38 10.32 -2.09
CA LEU A 207 2.86 11.34 -1.20
C LEU A 207 4.02 11.88 -0.37
N MET A 208 4.12 13.20 -0.25
CA MET A 208 5.06 13.84 0.67
C MET A 208 4.25 14.52 1.78
N ARG A 209 4.52 14.15 3.03
CA ARG A 209 3.80 14.66 4.20
C ARG A 209 4.78 15.33 5.14
N ASP A 210 4.52 16.61 5.45
CA ASP A 210 5.20 17.29 6.53
C ASP A 210 4.73 16.73 7.87
N ILE A 211 5.68 16.34 8.72
CA ILE A 211 5.43 15.80 10.06
C ILE A 211 5.82 16.78 11.17
N GLY A 212 6.13 18.03 10.82
CA GLY A 212 6.52 19.10 11.71
C GLY A 212 8.03 19.13 11.97
N ALA A 213 8.51 20.29 12.43
CA ALA A 213 9.91 20.44 12.79
C ALA A 213 10.26 19.49 13.95
N ALA A 214 11.26 18.63 13.75
CA ALA A 214 11.90 17.89 14.82
C ALA A 214 12.22 18.86 15.97
N LYS A 215 11.60 18.61 17.12
CA LYS A 215 11.76 19.40 18.34
C LYS A 215 13.20 19.38 18.84
#